data_AF-A0A0J6KZA8-F1
#
_entry.id   AF-A0A0J6KZA8-F1
#
_cell.length_a   1.000
_cell.length_b   1.000
_cell.length_c   1.000
_cell.angle_alpha   90.00
_cell.angle_beta   90.00
_cell.angle_gamma   90.00
#
_symmetry.space_group_name_H-M   'P 1'
#
loop_
_entity.id
_entity.type
_entity.pdbx_description
1 polymer ?
#
loop_
_entity_poly.entity_id
_entity_poly.type
_entity_poly.pdbx_seq_one_letter_code
_entity_poly.pdbx_strand_id
1 'polypeptide(L)'
;MKIGLYGDSLTEGRPGISFYNILNEEFPNDTLYNLGKPGETVISLTNRVSSQIPKNHFDISFLWIGVNDIYTKLLKVKANPITSNEVEFQEHYKLLLEKIMSHSNIVVAVSPTIVGENINSEWNKQIRVLGNTIFTLSKQYENVLYLDLYIEFASLLENNNPSEYIATNPIKIMWEALFLKKQEKIDLVSQKRDLYLTLDGVHFNSKGAALVANQYAKIIHLIKK
;
A
#
# COMPACT_ATOMS: atom_id res chain seq x y z
N MET A 1 -19.54 -7.82 -6.96
CA MET A 1 -19.10 -7.54 -5.59
C MET A 1 -18.80 -6.06 -5.43
N LYS A 2 -19.01 -5.50 -4.25
CA LYS A 2 -18.48 -4.20 -3.85
C LYS A 2 -17.15 -4.42 -3.12
N ILE A 3 -16.07 -3.88 -3.67
CA ILE A 3 -14.70 -4.08 -3.19
C ILE A 3 -14.16 -2.75 -2.68
N GLY A 4 -13.84 -2.64 -1.39
CA GLY A 4 -13.25 -1.44 -0.80
C GLY A 4 -11.72 -1.52 -0.75
N LEU A 5 -11.00 -0.53 -1.29
CA LEU A 5 -9.53 -0.50 -1.22
C LEU A 5 -9.08 0.67 -0.35
N TYR A 6 -8.79 0.40 0.92
CA TYR A 6 -8.29 1.37 1.89
C TYR A 6 -6.78 1.45 1.86
N GLY A 7 -6.23 2.68 1.85
CA GLY A 7 -4.80 2.88 1.97
C GLY A 7 -4.37 4.31 1.70
N ASP A 8 -3.15 4.44 1.20
CA ASP A 8 -2.48 5.73 0.99
C ASP A 8 -2.32 6.07 -0.51
N SER A 9 -1.20 6.71 -0.90
CA SER A 9 -0.86 7.03 -2.28
C SER A 9 -0.68 5.79 -3.16
N LEU A 10 -0.24 4.65 -2.60
CA LEU A 10 -0.10 3.42 -3.37
C LEU A 10 -1.48 2.92 -3.85
N THR A 11 -2.49 3.03 -2.98
CA THR A 11 -3.89 2.70 -3.29
C THR A 11 -4.54 3.74 -4.20
N GLU A 12 -4.31 5.04 -3.98
CA GLU A 12 -4.77 6.11 -4.88
C GLU A 12 -4.17 5.94 -6.29
N GLY A 13 -2.94 5.44 -6.35
CA GLY A 13 -2.24 5.07 -7.58
C GLY A 13 -1.42 6.20 -8.19
N ARG A 14 -1.09 7.24 -7.43
CA ARG A 14 -0.19 8.32 -7.85
C ARG A 14 0.75 8.76 -6.70
N PRO A 15 2.02 9.11 -7.00
CA PRO A 15 2.72 8.99 -8.28
C PRO A 15 2.82 7.55 -8.83
N GLY A 16 3.27 7.41 -10.08
CA GLY A 16 3.54 6.11 -10.69
C GLY A 16 2.34 5.48 -11.42
N ILE A 17 2.40 4.16 -11.58
CA ILE A 17 1.34 3.36 -12.23
C ILE A 17 0.36 2.88 -11.18
N SER A 18 -0.92 3.11 -11.45
CA SER A 18 -2.02 2.70 -10.58
C SER A 18 -2.36 1.22 -10.79
N PHE A 19 -2.11 0.38 -9.78
CA PHE A 19 -2.59 -1.01 -9.80
C PHE A 19 -4.12 -1.07 -9.78
N TYR A 20 -4.78 -0.06 -9.21
CA TYR A 20 -6.25 0.04 -9.18
C TYR A 20 -6.84 0.02 -10.59
N ASN A 21 -6.22 0.73 -11.54
CA ASN A 21 -6.71 0.75 -12.92
C ASN A 21 -6.62 -0.65 -13.56
N ILE A 22 -5.49 -1.35 -13.37
CA ILE A 22 -5.30 -2.71 -13.86
C ILE A 22 -6.35 -3.64 -13.26
N LEU A 23 -6.53 -3.58 -11.94
CA LEU A 23 -7.49 -4.42 -11.23
C LEU A 23 -8.94 -4.11 -11.63
N ASN A 24 -9.29 -2.84 -11.86
CA ASN A 24 -10.63 -2.43 -12.26
C ASN A 24 -10.96 -2.89 -13.69
N GLU A 25 -9.98 -2.96 -14.58
CA GLU A 25 -10.14 -3.56 -15.91
C GLU A 25 -10.36 -5.08 -15.86
N GLU A 26 -9.72 -5.77 -14.92
CA GLU A 26 -9.84 -7.22 -14.73
C GLU A 26 -11.21 -7.64 -14.15
N PHE A 27 -11.85 -6.77 -13.36
CA PHE A 27 -13.12 -7.04 -12.70
C PHE A 27 -14.25 -6.08 -13.15
N PRO A 28 -14.62 -6.05 -14.46
CA PRO A 28 -15.56 -5.05 -15.01
C PRO A 28 -17.01 -5.21 -14.50
N ASN A 29 -17.34 -6.37 -13.93
CA ASN A 29 -18.66 -6.68 -13.36
C ASN A 29 -18.73 -6.45 -11.84
N ASP A 30 -17.62 -6.07 -11.22
CA ASP A 30 -17.56 -5.67 -9.82
C ASP A 30 -17.44 -4.15 -9.70
N THR A 31 -17.65 -3.61 -8.51
CA THR A 31 -17.47 -2.18 -8.24
C THR A 31 -16.33 -2.01 -7.25
N LEU A 32 -15.21 -1.46 -7.72
CA LEU A 32 -14.03 -1.18 -6.89
C LEU A 32 -14.06 0.27 -6.43
N TYR A 33 -13.96 0.47 -5.13
CA TYR A 33 -13.92 1.77 -4.49
C TYR A 33 -12.48 2.09 -4.10
N ASN A 34 -11.85 3.01 -4.81
CA ASN A 34 -10.54 3.54 -4.42
C ASN A 34 -10.72 4.46 -3.19
N LEU A 35 -10.30 3.99 -2.03
CA LEU A 35 -10.34 4.71 -0.76
C LEU A 35 -8.92 5.07 -0.29
N GLY A 36 -7.98 5.14 -1.23
CA GLY A 36 -6.62 5.61 -1.03
C GLY A 36 -6.54 7.14 -0.90
N LYS A 37 -5.68 7.63 -0.02
CA LYS A 37 -5.39 9.07 0.07
C LYS A 37 -3.88 9.33 0.26
N PRO A 38 -3.26 10.17 -0.59
CA PRO A 38 -1.82 10.35 -0.58
C PRO A 38 -1.24 10.78 0.77
N GLY A 39 -0.12 10.14 1.15
CA GLY A 39 0.66 10.46 2.33
C GLY A 39 0.06 10.00 3.66
N GLU A 40 -1.10 9.34 3.67
CA GLU A 40 -1.69 8.85 4.91
C GLU A 40 -0.81 7.79 5.59
N THR A 41 -0.65 7.95 6.89
CA THR A 41 -0.12 6.98 7.86
C THR A 41 -1.29 6.22 8.51
N VAL A 42 -0.99 5.18 9.30
CA VAL A 42 -2.03 4.46 10.04
C VAL A 42 -2.88 5.41 10.89
N ILE A 43 -2.27 6.36 11.63
CA ILE A 43 -2.99 7.34 12.47
C ILE A 43 -3.98 8.16 11.64
N SER A 44 -3.51 8.73 10.53
CA SER A 44 -4.36 9.59 9.70
C SER A 44 -5.51 8.83 9.04
N LEU A 45 -5.27 7.61 8.58
CA LEU A 45 -6.30 6.75 8.02
C LEU A 45 -7.31 6.32 9.10
N THR A 46 -6.85 5.95 10.30
CA THR A 46 -7.72 5.65 11.45
C THR A 46 -8.64 6.83 11.76
N ASN A 47 -8.11 8.05 11.82
CA ASN A 47 -8.91 9.26 12.07
C ASN A 47 -9.94 9.51 10.96
N ARG A 48 -9.53 9.34 9.70
CA ARG A 48 -10.43 9.52 8.55
C ARG A 48 -11.56 8.50 8.55
N VAL A 49 -11.26 7.22 8.77
CA VAL A 49 -12.28 6.16 8.79
C VAL A 49 -13.19 6.32 10.02
N SER A 50 -12.63 6.65 11.18
CA SER A 50 -13.40 6.81 12.42
C SER A 50 -14.34 8.01 12.42
N SER A 51 -14.03 9.05 11.65
CA SER A 51 -14.89 10.25 11.50
C SER A 51 -15.96 10.10 10.42
N GLN A 52 -15.93 9.03 9.63
CA GLN A 52 -16.89 8.80 8.55
C GLN A 52 -17.99 7.84 9.01
N ILE A 53 -19.24 8.19 8.70
CA ILE A 53 -20.34 7.22 8.74
C ILE A 53 -20.18 6.31 7.52
N PRO A 54 -20.09 4.97 7.69
CA PRO A 54 -19.96 4.04 6.58
C PRO A 54 -21.12 4.22 5.59
N LYS A 55 -20.80 4.64 4.36
CA LYS A 55 -21.81 4.84 3.31
C LYS A 55 -22.10 3.55 2.52
N ASN A 56 -21.19 2.59 2.61
CA ASN A 56 -21.24 1.33 1.88
C ASN A 56 -20.91 0.17 2.80
N HIS A 57 -21.53 -0.97 2.53
CA HIS A 57 -21.09 -2.27 3.02
C HIS A 57 -20.33 -2.98 1.88
N PHE A 58 -19.17 -3.55 2.18
CA PHE A 58 -18.32 -4.21 1.19
C PHE A 58 -18.37 -5.74 1.32
N ASP A 59 -18.29 -6.44 0.19
CA ASP A 59 -18.12 -7.90 0.18
C ASP A 59 -16.69 -8.26 0.59
N ILE A 60 -15.74 -7.44 0.16
CA ILE A 60 -14.33 -7.54 0.57
C ILE A 60 -13.75 -6.13 0.68
N SER A 61 -12.98 -5.90 1.74
CA SER A 61 -12.15 -4.71 1.88
C SER A 61 -10.69 -5.08 1.98
N PHE A 62 -9.82 -4.42 1.22
CA PHE A 62 -8.37 -4.48 1.42
C PHE A 62 -7.96 -3.30 2.30
N LEU A 63 -7.20 -3.57 3.36
CA LEU A 63 -6.54 -2.57 4.19
C LEU A 63 -5.05 -2.63 3.94
N TRP A 64 -4.53 -1.64 3.24
CA TRP A 64 -3.12 -1.53 2.90
C TRP A 64 -2.55 -0.18 3.33
N ILE A 65 -1.91 -0.15 4.49
CA ILE A 65 -1.38 1.07 5.10
C ILE A 65 -0.13 0.72 5.93
N GLY A 66 0.77 1.70 6.11
CA GLY A 66 1.94 1.56 6.99
C GLY A 66 3.26 1.96 6.34
N VAL A 67 3.34 2.06 5.01
CA VAL A 67 4.58 2.46 4.35
C VAL A 67 4.97 3.89 4.73
N ASN A 68 4.00 4.80 4.86
CA ASN A 68 4.24 6.19 5.26
C ASN A 68 4.64 6.34 6.73
N ASP A 69 4.32 5.39 7.60
CA ASP A 69 4.78 5.36 8.99
C ASP A 69 6.31 5.20 9.06
N ILE A 70 6.92 4.62 8.02
CA ILE A 70 8.38 4.52 7.85
C ILE A 70 8.91 5.60 6.90
N TYR A 71 8.33 5.73 5.71
CA TYR A 71 8.83 6.62 4.65
C TYR A 71 8.84 8.10 5.06
N THR A 72 7.88 8.55 5.85
CA THR A 72 7.84 9.93 6.36
C THR A 72 9.07 10.29 7.21
N LYS A 73 9.77 9.31 7.80
CA LYS A 73 11.03 9.53 8.54
C LYS A 73 12.17 9.99 7.62
N LEU A 74 12.10 9.68 6.33
CA LEU A 74 13.07 10.06 5.30
C LEU A 74 12.76 11.39 4.63
N LEU A 75 11.52 11.87 4.75
CA LEU A 75 11.09 13.10 4.09
C LEU A 75 11.62 14.33 4.83
N LYS A 76 12.08 15.33 4.06
CA LYS A 76 12.57 16.61 4.61
C LYS A 76 11.52 17.39 5.39
N VAL A 77 10.24 17.14 5.12
CA VAL A 77 9.09 17.78 5.78
C VAL A 77 8.09 16.70 6.15
N LYS A 78 7.66 16.70 7.41
CA LYS A 78 6.64 15.78 7.92
C LYS A 78 5.28 16.44 7.79
N ALA A 79 4.46 15.93 6.87
CA ALA A 79 3.11 16.45 6.66
C ALA A 79 2.05 15.73 7.51
N ASN A 80 2.30 14.48 7.91
CA ASN A 80 1.35 13.63 8.63
C ASN A 80 1.95 13.09 9.94
N PRO A 81 1.11 12.83 10.96
CA PRO A 81 1.55 12.21 12.20
C PRO A 81 2.01 10.78 11.93
N ILE A 82 3.16 10.41 12.48
CA ILE A 82 3.65 9.02 12.49
C ILE A 82 3.57 8.49 13.91
N THR A 83 3.38 7.18 14.03
CA THR A 83 3.42 6.49 15.33
C THR A 83 4.81 6.61 15.94
N SER A 84 4.85 6.85 17.24
CA SER A 84 6.07 7.03 18.04
C SER A 84 6.81 5.69 18.26
N ASN A 85 6.07 4.58 18.29
CA ASN A 85 6.60 3.24 18.50
C ASN A 85 5.63 2.16 17.93
N GLU A 86 6.05 0.89 18.00
CA GLU A 86 5.26 -0.25 17.49
C GLU A 86 3.95 -0.47 18.26
N VAL A 87 3.91 -0.17 19.56
CA VAL A 87 2.68 -0.32 20.37
C VAL A 87 1.61 0.65 19.88
N GLU A 88 1.97 1.92 19.68
CA GLU A 88 1.06 2.93 19.14
C GLU A 88 0.59 2.55 17.73
N PHE A 89 1.49 2.01 16.89
CA PHE A 89 1.11 1.48 15.58
C PHE A 89 0.09 0.36 15.69
N GLN A 90 0.33 -0.63 16.56
CA GLN A 90 -0.57 -1.75 16.79
C GLN A 90 -1.96 -1.29 17.25
N GLU A 91 -2.01 -0.33 18.17
CA GLU A 91 -3.27 0.23 18.70
C GLU A 91 -4.08 0.92 17.59
N HIS A 92 -3.44 1.80 16.82
CA HIS A 92 -4.11 2.50 15.71
C HIS A 92 -4.52 1.56 14.58
N TYR A 93 -3.69 0.56 14.25
CA TYR A 93 -3.99 -0.42 13.22
C TYR A 93 -5.16 -1.31 13.66
N LYS A 94 -5.16 -1.78 14.91
CA LYS A 94 -6.27 -2.58 15.47
C LYS A 94 -7.58 -1.81 15.39
N LEU A 95 -7.61 -0.56 15.86
CA LEU A 95 -8.81 0.27 15.80
C LEU A 95 -9.30 0.46 14.35
N LEU A 96 -8.40 0.71 13.41
CA LEU A 96 -8.73 0.85 12.00
C LEU A 96 -9.30 -0.44 11.41
N LEU A 97 -8.66 -1.58 11.70
CA LEU A 97 -9.10 -2.89 11.25
C LEU A 97 -10.52 -3.19 11.74
N GLU A 98 -10.78 -3.01 13.04
CA GLU A 98 -12.11 -3.22 13.64
C GLU A 98 -13.17 -2.30 13.03
N LYS A 99 -12.82 -1.05 12.72
CA LYS A 99 -13.72 -0.13 12.02
C LYS A 99 -14.07 -0.63 10.63
N ILE A 100 -13.08 -1.06 9.84
CA ILE A 100 -13.32 -1.56 8.48
C ILE A 100 -14.12 -2.87 8.49
N MET A 101 -13.85 -3.74 9.45
CA MET A 101 -14.59 -4.99 9.65
C MET A 101 -16.08 -4.74 9.94
N SER A 102 -16.43 -3.66 10.64
CA SER A 102 -17.83 -3.35 10.98
C SER A 102 -18.74 -3.10 9.76
N HIS A 103 -18.16 -2.93 8.57
CA HIS A 103 -18.89 -2.70 7.33
C HIS A 103 -18.30 -3.48 6.14
N SER A 104 -17.68 -4.63 6.40
CA SER A 104 -17.11 -5.51 5.38
C SER A 104 -17.34 -6.99 5.74
N ASN A 105 -17.75 -7.83 4.79
CA ASN A 105 -17.88 -9.27 5.07
C ASN A 105 -16.50 -9.89 5.38
N ILE A 106 -15.53 -9.62 4.50
CA ILE A 106 -14.13 -10.06 4.65
C ILE A 106 -13.22 -8.83 4.59
N VAL A 107 -12.20 -8.80 5.44
CA VAL A 107 -11.10 -7.83 5.33
C VAL A 107 -9.80 -8.55 4.99
N VAL A 108 -9.06 -8.05 4.02
CA VAL A 108 -7.71 -8.48 3.70
C VAL A 108 -6.75 -7.46 4.28
N ALA A 109 -6.06 -7.80 5.36
CA ALA A 109 -4.97 -7.03 5.90
C ALA A 109 -3.72 -7.27 5.04
N VAL A 110 -3.18 -6.21 4.44
CA VAL A 110 -2.08 -6.30 3.48
C VAL A 110 -0.81 -5.75 4.12
N SER A 111 0.29 -6.51 4.06
CA SER A 111 1.58 -6.01 4.57
C SER A 111 2.06 -4.80 3.76
N PRO A 112 2.67 -3.79 4.41
CA PRO A 112 3.33 -2.71 3.69
C PRO A 112 4.45 -3.29 2.83
N THR A 113 4.69 -2.74 1.64
CA THR A 113 5.66 -3.30 0.68
C THR A 113 7.10 -2.90 1.01
N ILE A 114 7.61 -1.82 0.43
CA ILE A 114 9.03 -1.48 0.56
C ILE A 114 9.24 0.02 0.67
N VAL A 115 10.33 0.40 1.33
CA VAL A 115 10.89 1.76 1.31
C VAL A 115 12.32 1.66 0.81
N GLY A 116 12.50 1.95 -0.48
CA GLY A 116 13.70 1.63 -1.25
C GLY A 116 13.74 0.16 -1.65
N GLU A 117 14.39 -0.13 -2.78
CA GLU A 117 14.43 -1.49 -3.32
C GLU A 117 15.52 -2.37 -2.68
N ASN A 118 16.44 -1.79 -1.89
CA ASN A 118 17.33 -2.58 -1.05
C ASN A 118 16.56 -3.19 0.13
N ILE A 119 16.16 -4.45 0.01
CA ILE A 119 15.43 -5.24 1.02
C ILE A 119 16.18 -5.41 2.36
N ASN A 120 17.50 -5.21 2.35
CA ASN A 120 18.35 -5.32 3.54
C ASN A 120 18.50 -3.98 4.28
N SER A 121 17.92 -2.90 3.76
CA SER A 121 17.95 -1.58 4.40
C SER A 121 17.28 -1.55 5.77
N GLU A 122 17.67 -0.60 6.61
CA GLU A 122 17.03 -0.36 7.91
C GLU A 122 15.55 0.00 7.80
N TRP A 123 15.12 0.56 6.66
CA TRP A 123 13.72 0.88 6.41
C TRP A 123 12.91 -0.37 6.13
N ASN A 124 13.42 -1.27 5.29
CA ASN A 124 12.74 -2.54 5.00
C ASN A 124 12.77 -3.49 6.20
N LYS A 125 13.76 -3.40 7.10
CA LYS A 125 13.70 -4.06 8.42
C LYS A 125 12.50 -3.57 9.25
N GLN A 126 12.27 -2.25 9.31
CA GLN A 126 11.12 -1.69 10.02
C GLN A 126 9.79 -2.05 9.35
N ILE A 127 9.74 -2.07 8.02
CA ILE A 127 8.54 -2.52 7.29
C ILE A 127 8.18 -3.96 7.66
N ARG A 128 9.16 -4.87 7.74
CA ARG A 128 8.90 -6.26 8.18
C ARG A 128 8.37 -6.35 9.59
N VAL A 129 8.84 -5.48 10.50
CA VAL A 129 8.28 -5.39 11.86
C VAL A 129 6.79 -5.03 11.79
N LEU A 130 6.42 -3.98 11.05
CA LEU A 130 5.02 -3.60 10.86
C LEU A 130 4.19 -4.73 10.22
N GLY A 131 4.74 -5.40 9.20
CA GLY A 131 4.11 -6.56 8.57
C GLY A 131 3.82 -7.69 9.57
N ASN A 132 4.77 -8.01 10.45
CA ASN A 132 4.58 -9.01 11.50
C ASN A 132 3.52 -8.59 12.54
N THR A 133 3.48 -7.31 12.92
CA THR A 133 2.42 -6.77 13.77
C THR A 133 1.05 -6.95 13.12
N ILE A 134 0.92 -6.60 11.83
CA ILE A 134 -0.32 -6.73 11.05
C ILE A 134 -0.73 -8.20 10.91
N PHE A 135 0.22 -9.09 10.62
CA PHE A 135 -0.01 -10.53 10.57
C PHE A 135 -0.58 -11.03 11.91
N THR A 136 0.05 -10.67 13.02
CA THR A 136 -0.37 -11.10 14.36
C THR A 136 -1.77 -10.59 14.69
N LEU A 137 -2.10 -9.34 14.35
CA LEU A 137 -3.43 -8.79 14.53
C LEU A 137 -4.47 -9.49 13.66
N SER A 138 -4.15 -9.76 12.39
CA SER A 138 -5.09 -10.41 11.46
C SER A 138 -5.57 -11.78 11.95
N LYS A 139 -4.69 -12.52 12.64
CA LYS A 139 -4.99 -13.85 13.18
C LYS A 139 -5.97 -13.83 14.36
N GLN A 140 -6.26 -12.67 14.92
CA GLN A 140 -7.20 -12.53 16.04
C GLN A 140 -8.66 -12.51 15.59
N TYR A 141 -8.93 -12.46 14.28
CA TYR A 141 -10.26 -12.31 13.73
C TYR A 141 -10.52 -13.35 12.62
N GLU A 142 -11.69 -14.00 12.66
CA GLU A 142 -12.03 -15.09 11.72
C GLU A 142 -12.27 -14.58 10.29
N ASN A 143 -12.81 -13.37 10.14
CA ASN A 143 -13.14 -12.77 8.85
C ASN A 143 -12.02 -11.86 8.31
N VAL A 144 -10.79 -12.03 8.81
CA VAL A 144 -9.62 -11.30 8.33
C VAL A 144 -8.62 -12.26 7.69
N LEU A 145 -8.30 -12.00 6.42
CA LEU A 145 -7.22 -12.65 5.69
C LEU A 145 -5.96 -11.79 5.76
N TYR A 146 -4.80 -12.41 5.68
CA TYR A 146 -3.52 -11.69 5.56
C TYR A 146 -2.92 -11.93 4.18
N LEU A 147 -2.56 -10.84 3.50
CA LEU A 147 -1.78 -10.86 2.28
C LEU A 147 -0.39 -10.32 2.58
N ASP A 148 0.61 -11.19 2.50
CA ASP A 148 2.00 -10.76 2.61
C ASP A 148 2.51 -10.25 1.26
N LEU A 149 2.38 -8.95 1.02
CA LEU A 149 2.84 -8.33 -0.21
C LEU A 149 4.34 -7.98 -0.15
N TYR A 150 4.90 -7.79 1.05
CA TYR A 150 6.33 -7.61 1.26
C TYR A 150 7.15 -8.73 0.64
N ILE A 151 6.78 -10.00 0.91
CA ILE A 151 7.56 -11.15 0.44
C ILE A 151 7.53 -11.29 -1.10
N GLU A 152 6.42 -10.91 -1.73
CA GLU A 152 6.27 -10.88 -3.19
C GLU A 152 7.21 -9.85 -3.82
N PHE A 153 7.36 -8.67 -3.20
CA PHE A 153 8.34 -7.67 -3.63
C PHE A 153 9.77 -8.14 -3.35
N ALA A 154 10.04 -8.65 -2.15
CA ALA A 154 11.37 -9.04 -1.73
C ALA A 154 11.96 -10.14 -2.62
N SER A 155 11.18 -11.18 -2.94
CA SER A 155 11.63 -12.30 -3.79
C SER A 155 12.05 -11.85 -5.20
N LEU A 156 11.40 -10.84 -5.77
CA LEU A 156 11.77 -10.28 -7.05
C LEU A 156 13.01 -9.40 -6.96
N LEU A 157 13.22 -8.70 -5.84
CA LEU A 157 14.34 -7.77 -5.68
C LEU A 157 15.64 -8.45 -5.26
N GLU A 158 15.58 -9.61 -4.59
CA GLU A 158 16.75 -10.43 -4.22
C GLU A 158 17.66 -10.73 -5.41
N ASN A 159 17.09 -10.89 -6.60
CA ASN A 159 17.81 -11.29 -7.81
C ASN A 159 18.21 -10.14 -8.74
N ASN A 160 17.91 -8.88 -8.39
CA ASN A 160 17.96 -7.75 -9.34
C ASN A 160 18.96 -6.63 -8.99
N ASN A 161 19.96 -6.86 -8.12
CA ASN A 161 20.95 -5.85 -7.69
C ASN A 161 20.28 -4.51 -7.31
N PRO A 162 19.67 -4.43 -6.12
CA PRO A 162 18.75 -3.35 -5.80
C PRO A 162 19.42 -1.98 -5.75
N SER A 163 18.78 -0.98 -6.37
CA SER A 163 19.18 0.42 -6.27
C SER A 163 18.91 0.99 -4.87
N GLU A 164 19.82 1.84 -4.41
CA GLU A 164 19.68 2.62 -3.17
C GLU A 164 18.85 3.90 -3.37
N TYR A 165 18.33 4.14 -4.59
CA TYR A 165 17.57 5.34 -4.87
C TYR A 165 16.26 5.37 -4.07
N ILE A 166 16.09 6.43 -3.29
CA ILE A 166 14.82 6.79 -2.64
C ILE A 166 14.61 8.29 -2.83
N ALA A 167 13.46 8.67 -3.39
CA ALA A 167 13.08 10.08 -3.42
C ALA A 167 12.75 10.56 -2.00
N THR A 168 13.37 11.66 -1.55
CA THR A 168 13.16 12.22 -0.20
C THR A 168 12.65 13.66 -0.21
N ASN A 169 12.47 14.23 -1.41
CA ASN A 169 11.98 15.60 -1.60
C ASN A 169 10.48 15.58 -1.95
N PRO A 170 9.59 15.99 -1.02
CA PRO A 170 8.14 16.00 -1.26
C PRO A 170 7.71 16.84 -2.46
N ILE A 171 8.41 17.95 -2.74
CA ILE A 171 8.10 18.82 -3.89
C ILE A 171 8.34 18.08 -5.20
N LYS A 172 9.44 17.32 -5.29
CA LYS A 172 9.76 16.50 -6.47
C LYS A 172 8.72 15.40 -6.68
N ILE A 173 8.36 14.71 -5.59
CA ILE A 173 7.36 13.63 -5.59
C ILE A 173 6.00 14.17 -6.07
N MET A 174 5.57 15.31 -5.54
CA MET A 174 4.34 16.00 -5.97
C MET A 174 4.39 16.39 -7.45
N TRP A 175 5.53 16.92 -7.91
CA TRP A 175 5.73 17.24 -9.33
C TRP A 175 5.59 15.99 -10.21
N GLU A 176 6.19 14.87 -9.81
CA GLU A 176 6.06 13.61 -10.56
C GLU A 176 4.62 13.10 -10.58
N ALA A 177 3.89 13.19 -9.46
CA ALA A 177 2.46 12.86 -9.41
C ALA A 177 1.61 13.68 -10.39
N LEU A 178 1.90 14.97 -10.54
CA LEU A 178 1.12 15.88 -11.39
C LEU A 178 1.44 15.75 -12.87
N PHE A 179 2.70 15.46 -13.22
CA PHE A 179 3.18 15.62 -14.61
C PHE A 179 3.68 14.32 -15.26
N LEU A 180 4.10 13.32 -14.49
CA LEU A 180 4.59 12.05 -15.02
C LEU A 180 3.46 11.01 -15.10
N LYS A 181 2.60 11.12 -16.13
CA LYS A 181 1.39 10.29 -16.26
C LYS A 181 1.46 9.14 -17.27
N LYS A 182 2.36 9.23 -18.25
CA LYS A 182 2.45 8.22 -19.33
C LYS A 182 3.28 7.03 -18.85
N GLN A 183 2.76 5.82 -19.01
CA GLN A 183 3.43 4.60 -18.55
C GLN A 183 4.85 4.46 -19.09
N GLU A 184 5.06 4.60 -20.39
CA GLU A 184 6.39 4.55 -21.02
C GLU A 184 7.38 5.53 -20.38
N LYS A 185 6.92 6.73 -20.00
CA LYS A 185 7.77 7.74 -19.35
C LYS A 185 8.06 7.37 -17.90
N ILE A 186 7.07 6.85 -17.17
CA ILE A 186 7.23 6.38 -15.78
C ILE A 186 8.27 5.26 -15.74
N ASP A 187 8.12 4.26 -16.60
CA ASP A 187 9.02 3.12 -16.68
C ASP A 187 10.44 3.55 -17.12
N LEU A 188 10.56 4.49 -18.07
CA LEU A 188 11.85 5.04 -18.46
C LEU A 188 12.52 5.81 -17.30
N VAL A 189 11.76 6.57 -16.50
CA VAL A 189 12.31 7.29 -15.34
C VAL A 189 12.72 6.31 -14.24
N SER A 190 11.93 5.29 -13.97
CA SER A 190 12.24 4.17 -13.07
C SER A 190 13.56 3.49 -13.48
N GLN A 191 13.68 3.13 -14.77
CA GLN A 191 14.90 2.52 -15.31
C GLN A 191 16.12 3.43 -15.18
N LYS A 192 15.98 4.73 -15.43
CA LYS A 192 17.08 5.72 -15.25
C LYS A 192 17.54 5.89 -13.80
N ARG A 193 16.76 5.39 -12.83
CA ARG A 193 17.08 5.38 -11.40
C ARG A 193 17.60 4.01 -10.93
N ASP A 194 17.79 3.09 -11.88
CA ASP A 194 18.12 1.69 -11.66
C ASP A 194 17.09 0.98 -10.74
N LEU A 195 15.83 1.39 -10.82
CA LEU A 195 14.73 0.79 -10.06
C LEU A 195 14.02 -0.28 -10.90
N TYR A 196 13.63 -1.38 -10.25
CA TYR A 196 13.04 -2.55 -10.87
C TYR A 196 11.51 -2.61 -10.72
N LEU A 197 10.96 -2.26 -9.55
CA LEU A 197 9.51 -2.31 -9.26
C LEU A 197 8.90 -0.92 -9.01
N THR A 198 9.72 0.06 -8.72
CA THR A 198 9.29 1.38 -8.27
C THR A 198 9.74 2.49 -9.21
N LEU A 199 9.01 3.60 -9.21
CA LEU A 199 9.36 4.85 -9.86
C LEU A 199 10.37 5.63 -9.01
N ASP A 200 10.22 5.63 -7.69
CA ASP A 200 10.94 6.53 -6.80
C ASP A 200 11.45 5.88 -5.49
N GLY A 201 11.48 4.55 -5.45
CA GLY A 201 11.78 3.77 -4.25
C GLY A 201 10.55 3.43 -3.41
N VAL A 202 9.37 3.97 -3.72
CA VAL A 202 8.11 3.69 -2.99
C VAL A 202 6.95 3.43 -3.98
N HIS A 203 6.65 4.39 -4.85
CA HIS A 203 5.55 4.31 -5.81
C HIS A 203 5.90 3.46 -7.02
N PHE A 204 4.93 2.89 -7.73
CA PHE A 204 5.21 1.82 -8.69
C PHE A 204 5.52 2.28 -10.11
N ASN A 205 6.38 1.51 -10.77
CA ASN A 205 6.40 1.41 -12.22
C ASN A 205 5.36 0.36 -12.69
N SER A 206 5.33 0.04 -13.99
CA SER A 206 4.35 -0.92 -14.51
C SER A 206 4.48 -2.32 -13.92
N LYS A 207 5.70 -2.79 -13.66
CA LYS A 207 5.97 -4.11 -13.06
C LYS A 207 5.46 -4.19 -11.62
N GLY A 208 5.76 -3.18 -10.81
CA GLY A 208 5.28 -3.11 -9.42
C GLY A 208 3.76 -3.06 -9.35
N ALA A 209 3.12 -2.24 -10.18
CA ALA A 209 1.66 -2.13 -10.22
C ALA A 209 0.99 -3.44 -10.66
N ALA A 210 1.52 -4.10 -11.69
CA ALA A 210 1.02 -5.39 -12.16
C ALA A 210 1.15 -6.48 -11.08
N LEU A 211 2.26 -6.50 -10.33
CA LEU A 211 2.45 -7.45 -9.23
C LEU A 211 1.34 -7.30 -8.17
N VAL A 212 1.06 -6.07 -7.73
CA VAL A 212 0.01 -5.80 -6.73
C VAL A 212 -1.37 -6.20 -7.26
N ALA A 213 -1.70 -5.79 -8.48
CA ALA A 213 -2.97 -6.14 -9.11
C ALA A 213 -3.16 -7.66 -9.17
N ASN A 214 -2.13 -8.40 -9.61
CA ASN A 214 -2.17 -9.86 -9.68
C ASN A 214 -2.40 -10.52 -8.31
N GLN A 215 -1.76 -10.03 -7.24
CA GLN A 215 -1.97 -10.60 -5.90
C GLN A 215 -3.37 -10.31 -5.36
N TYR A 216 -3.91 -9.11 -5.61
CA TYR A 216 -5.29 -8.77 -5.22
C TYR A 216 -6.31 -9.61 -6.01
N ALA A 217 -6.09 -9.76 -7.32
CA ALA A 217 -6.94 -10.56 -8.20
C ALA A 217 -7.02 -12.02 -7.74
N LYS A 218 -5.90 -12.64 -7.36
CA LYS A 218 -5.88 -14.01 -6.81
C LYS A 218 -6.83 -14.17 -5.61
N ILE A 219 -6.82 -13.21 -4.68
CA ILE A 219 -7.69 -13.25 -3.49
C ILE A 219 -9.15 -13.04 -3.88
N ILE A 220 -9.43 -12.06 -4.77
CA ILE A 220 -10.79 -11.78 -5.25
C ILE A 220 -11.37 -13.03 -5.93
N HIS A 221 -10.59 -13.70 -6.79
CA HIS A 221 -11.00 -14.95 -7.43
C HIS A 221 -11.23 -16.09 -6.44
N LEU A 222 -10.43 -16.17 -5.37
CA LEU A 222 -10.60 -17.19 -4.33
C LEU A 222 -11.93 -17.02 -3.60
N ILE A 223 -12.30 -15.78 -3.26
CA ILE A 223 -13.52 -15.47 -2.50
C ILE A 223 -14.80 -15.61 -3.35
N LYS A 224 -14.69 -15.42 -4.67
CA LYS A 224 -15.83 -15.57 -5.59
C LYS A 224 -16.23 -17.02 -5.87
N LYS A 225 -15.38 -17.99 -5.55
CA LYS A 225 -15.64 -19.42 -5.75
C LYS A 225 -16.50 -19.97 -4.62
#